data_AF-A0A395YNS2-F1
#
_entry.id   AF-A0A395YNS2-F1
#
_cell.length_a   1.000
_cell.length_b   1.000
_cell.length_c   1.000
_cell.angle_alpha   90.00
_cell.angle_beta   90.00
_cell.angle_gamma   90.00
#
_symmetry.space_group_name_H-M   'P 1'
#
loop_
_entity.id
_entity.type
_entity.pdbx_description
1 polymer ?
#
loop_
_entity_poly.entity_id
_entity_poly.type
_entity_poly.pdbx_seq_one_letter_code
_entity_poly.pdbx_strand_id
1 'polypeptide(L)'
;MAENLALNEELAQKTSCFVPSKSCEKASEEVLKDIQNPRYERLKEKFHLLSEEEGNKKDEYYNQLQNARMEYLRKYPGRPFSPTIRDNGPYDKLLEDLRCDRLEEYGRKADEQARAAVIHFKDDFIFKIRTAIREALRRKDELNKIISTMDFGKDKYQFVIGKNKGPDGRYYDMFMDEALEVNPSSLQKGVENQINMFTMEHETNYGQMTNELIQIFIPPEHASAEEMEEAKRQMDRYADYRTYLSFDMQQIIEGEETMRIPLSKMIKKNSGGEGQNPFYVALLASFAQVYRIHASARTQRTPTMRLVILDEAFSKMDAEKVASCIRLIRGLGFQAIISATNDKIQNYLENVDKTFVFANPNKKHISVQEFEKKEFPSLALGIQE
;
A
#
# COMPACT_ATOMS: atom_id res chain seq x y z
N MET A 1 -78.33 -64.01 -19.05
CA MET A 1 -77.56 -63.73 -20.28
C MET A 1 -77.00 -62.30 -20.32
N ALA A 2 -77.73 -61.27 -19.85
CA ALA A 2 -77.25 -59.88 -19.86
C ALA A 2 -76.02 -59.63 -18.97
N GLU A 3 -75.94 -60.21 -17.77
CA GLU A 3 -74.79 -60.05 -16.86
C GLU A 3 -73.49 -60.66 -17.40
N ASN A 4 -73.56 -61.79 -18.10
CA ASN A 4 -72.38 -62.41 -18.71
C ASN A 4 -71.83 -61.60 -19.90
N LEU A 5 -72.69 -60.85 -20.59
CA LEU A 5 -72.25 -59.97 -21.68
C LEU A 5 -71.51 -58.76 -21.13
N ALA A 6 -72.03 -58.15 -20.05
CA ALA A 6 -71.40 -57.02 -19.37
C ALA A 6 -70.05 -57.38 -18.74
N LEU A 7 -69.93 -58.56 -18.10
CA LEU A 7 -68.65 -59.03 -17.58
C LEU A 7 -67.61 -59.23 -18.69
N ASN A 8 -68.01 -59.77 -19.85
CA ASN A 8 -67.11 -60.01 -20.98
C ASN A 8 -66.63 -58.70 -21.64
N GLU A 9 -67.48 -57.68 -21.71
CA GLU A 9 -67.08 -56.35 -22.20
C GLU A 9 -66.10 -55.65 -21.24
N GLU A 10 -66.31 -55.77 -19.92
CA GLU A 10 -65.40 -55.22 -18.91
C GLU A 10 -64.02 -55.93 -18.93
N LEU A 11 -64.01 -57.23 -19.19
CA LEU A 11 -62.80 -58.04 -19.33
C LEU A 11 -62.02 -57.67 -20.61
N ALA A 12 -62.71 -57.43 -21.72
CA ALA A 12 -62.11 -57.00 -22.99
C ALA A 12 -61.48 -55.59 -22.89
N GLN A 13 -62.12 -54.67 -22.17
CA GLN A 13 -61.56 -53.34 -21.94
C GLN A 13 -60.31 -53.38 -21.05
N LYS A 14 -60.34 -54.13 -19.95
CA LYS A 14 -59.20 -54.26 -19.03
C LYS A 14 -57.99 -54.98 -19.66
N THR A 15 -58.22 -55.92 -20.56
CA THR A 15 -57.14 -56.59 -21.30
C THR A 15 -56.51 -55.72 -22.38
N SER A 16 -57.27 -54.80 -23.01
CA SER A 16 -56.71 -53.89 -24.02
C SER A 16 -55.74 -52.83 -23.46
N CYS A 17 -55.90 -52.46 -22.18
CA CYS A 17 -55.08 -51.45 -21.51
C CYS A 17 -53.92 -52.05 -20.69
N PHE A 18 -53.75 -53.38 -20.70
CA PHE A 18 -52.76 -54.06 -19.88
C PHE A 18 -51.39 -54.09 -20.58
N VAL A 19 -50.40 -53.45 -19.98
CA VAL A 19 -49.00 -53.52 -20.43
C VAL A 19 -48.25 -54.53 -19.55
N PRO A 20 -47.83 -55.70 -20.08
CA PRO A 20 -47.22 -56.74 -19.28
C PRO A 20 -45.83 -56.32 -18.78
N SER A 21 -45.67 -56.24 -17.45
CA SER A 21 -44.38 -56.05 -16.79
C SER A 21 -43.89 -57.40 -16.25
N LYS A 22 -42.81 -57.93 -16.83
CA LYS A 22 -42.22 -59.24 -16.49
C LYS A 22 -41.84 -59.38 -15.01
N SER A 23 -41.56 -58.28 -14.32
CA SER A 23 -41.24 -58.27 -12.89
C SER A 23 -42.48 -58.43 -12.03
N CYS A 24 -43.61 -57.84 -12.44
CA CYS A 24 -44.88 -57.96 -11.74
C CYS A 24 -45.52 -59.33 -11.96
N GLU A 25 -45.34 -59.94 -13.14
CA GLU A 25 -45.81 -61.31 -13.42
C GLU A 25 -45.14 -62.34 -12.50
N LYS A 26 -43.82 -62.27 -12.33
CA LYS A 26 -43.09 -63.16 -11.40
C LYS A 26 -43.53 -63.03 -9.95
N ALA A 27 -43.72 -61.79 -9.48
CA ALA A 27 -44.22 -61.53 -8.13
C ALA A 27 -45.66 -62.04 -7.95
N SER A 28 -46.51 -61.93 -8.97
CA SER A 28 -47.87 -62.47 -8.94
C SER A 28 -47.90 -64.00 -8.94
N GLU A 29 -47.01 -64.65 -9.69
CA GLU A 29 -46.88 -66.11 -9.72
C GLU A 29 -46.38 -66.70 -8.40
N GLU A 30 -45.46 -66.01 -7.70
CA GLU A 30 -45.01 -66.42 -6.37
C GLU A 30 -46.13 -66.31 -5.33
N VAL A 31 -46.91 -65.23 -5.35
CA VAL A 31 -48.05 -65.05 -4.43
C VAL A 31 -49.19 -66.03 -4.72
N LEU A 32 -49.38 -66.44 -5.97
CA LEU A 32 -50.40 -67.43 -6.36
C LEU A 32 -50.03 -68.87 -5.98
N LYS A 33 -48.75 -69.21 -5.87
CA LYS A 33 -48.29 -70.55 -5.44
C LYS A 33 -48.62 -70.87 -3.99
N ASP A 34 -48.72 -69.86 -3.12
CA ASP A 34 -48.97 -70.04 -1.67
C ASP A 34 -50.46 -70.23 -1.31
N ILE A 35 -51.38 -70.24 -2.28
CA ILE A 35 -52.83 -70.16 -2.03
C ILE A 35 -53.53 -71.41 -2.55
N GLN A 36 -53.74 -72.40 -1.66
CA GLN A 36 -54.30 -73.71 -2.02
C GLN A 36 -55.81 -73.75 -2.30
N ASN A 37 -56.58 -72.68 -2.06
CA ASN A 37 -58.01 -72.67 -2.39
C ASN A 37 -58.53 -71.24 -2.72
N PRO A 38 -58.73 -70.89 -4.00
CA PRO A 38 -59.00 -69.51 -4.40
C PRO A 38 -60.50 -69.17 -4.28
N ARG A 39 -60.89 -68.53 -3.16
CA ARG A 39 -62.10 -67.69 -3.19
C ARG A 39 -61.73 -66.36 -3.84
N TYR A 40 -62.12 -66.20 -5.11
CA TYR A 40 -61.80 -65.03 -5.94
C TYR A 40 -62.19 -63.70 -5.26
N GLU A 41 -63.34 -63.66 -4.61
CA GLU A 41 -63.82 -62.53 -3.81
C GLU A 41 -62.82 -62.11 -2.71
N ARG A 42 -62.33 -63.06 -1.90
CA ARG A 42 -61.38 -62.78 -0.81
C ARG A 42 -60.00 -62.38 -1.30
N LEU A 43 -59.57 -62.93 -2.44
CA LEU A 43 -58.30 -62.54 -3.06
C LEU A 43 -58.39 -61.13 -3.63
N LYS A 44 -59.51 -60.80 -4.29
CA LYS A 44 -59.79 -59.47 -4.80
C LYS A 44 -59.81 -58.45 -3.66
N GLU A 45 -60.49 -58.75 -2.54
CA GLU A 45 -60.46 -57.90 -1.35
C GLU A 45 -59.04 -57.74 -0.77
N LYS A 46 -58.26 -58.83 -0.68
CA LYS A 46 -56.88 -58.75 -0.17
C LYS A 46 -55.95 -57.91 -1.05
N PHE A 47 -56.01 -58.09 -2.38
CA PHE A 47 -55.20 -57.29 -3.29
C PHE A 47 -55.71 -55.85 -3.42
N HIS A 48 -57.01 -55.62 -3.23
CA HIS A 48 -57.56 -54.27 -3.13
C HIS A 48 -57.02 -53.57 -1.89
N LEU A 49 -57.04 -54.22 -0.73
CA LEU A 49 -56.47 -53.71 0.52
C LEU A 49 -54.96 -53.44 0.39
N LEU A 50 -54.20 -54.36 -0.20
CA LEU A 50 -52.77 -54.15 -0.44
C LEU A 50 -52.51 -53.00 -1.43
N SER A 51 -53.34 -52.85 -2.46
CA SER A 51 -53.23 -51.73 -3.40
C SER A 51 -53.59 -50.40 -2.75
N GLU A 52 -54.55 -50.38 -1.81
CA GLU A 52 -54.89 -49.21 -1.01
C GLU A 52 -53.79 -48.88 0.00
N GLU A 53 -53.20 -49.87 0.66
CA GLU A 53 -52.06 -49.69 1.56
C GLU A 53 -50.83 -49.13 0.83
N GLU A 54 -50.49 -49.68 -0.34
CA GLU A 54 -49.40 -49.16 -1.16
C GLU A 54 -49.72 -47.79 -1.77
N GLY A 55 -51.00 -47.52 -2.06
CA GLY A 55 -51.49 -46.18 -2.44
C GLY A 55 -51.28 -45.16 -1.32
N ASN A 56 -51.69 -45.51 -0.09
CA ASN A 56 -51.53 -44.67 1.10
C ASN A 56 -50.04 -44.39 1.39
N LYS A 57 -49.18 -45.42 1.33
CA LYS A 57 -47.72 -45.24 1.49
C LYS A 57 -47.14 -44.31 0.43
N LYS A 58 -47.57 -44.46 -0.83
CA LYS A 58 -47.13 -43.59 -1.92
C LYS A 58 -47.53 -42.14 -1.68
N ASP A 59 -48.75 -41.89 -1.19
CA ASP A 59 -49.22 -40.55 -0.87
C ASP A 59 -48.50 -39.98 0.37
N GLU A 60 -48.20 -40.80 1.37
CA GLU A 60 -47.36 -40.42 2.52
C GLU A 60 -45.95 -39.99 2.08
N TYR A 61 -45.27 -40.78 1.25
CA TYR A 61 -43.94 -40.42 0.72
C TYR A 61 -43.99 -39.17 -0.16
N TYR A 62 -45.06 -39.00 -0.94
CA TYR A 62 -45.28 -37.80 -1.74
C TYR A 62 -45.44 -36.54 -0.87
N ASN A 63 -46.21 -36.64 0.22
CA ASN A 63 -46.38 -35.54 1.18
C ASN A 63 -45.06 -35.19 1.87
N GLN A 64 -44.24 -36.18 2.24
CA GLN A 64 -42.91 -35.95 2.82
C GLN A 64 -41.99 -35.21 1.83
N LEU A 65 -41.97 -35.64 0.56
CA LEU A 65 -41.18 -34.99 -0.50
C LEU A 65 -41.65 -33.55 -0.74
N GLN A 66 -42.96 -33.32 -0.76
CA GLN A 66 -43.53 -31.98 -0.93
C GLN A 66 -43.14 -31.05 0.23
N ASN A 67 -43.19 -31.54 1.47
CA ASN A 67 -42.78 -30.78 2.64
C ASN A 67 -41.29 -30.39 2.57
N ALA A 68 -40.40 -31.34 2.22
CA ALA A 68 -38.98 -31.07 2.04
C ALA A 68 -38.71 -30.02 0.95
N ARG A 69 -39.45 -30.08 -0.17
CA ARG A 69 -39.35 -29.09 -1.26
C ARG A 69 -39.86 -27.71 -0.86
N MET A 70 -40.95 -27.65 -0.09
CA MET A 70 -41.47 -26.39 0.44
C MET A 70 -40.48 -25.74 1.42
N GLU A 71 -39.87 -26.52 2.31
CA GLU A 71 -38.82 -26.01 3.20
C GLU A 71 -37.61 -25.47 2.44
N TYR A 72 -37.18 -26.17 1.39
CA TYR A 72 -36.09 -25.71 0.52
C TYR A 72 -36.41 -24.39 -0.18
N LEU A 73 -37.59 -24.27 -0.79
CA LEU A 73 -38.02 -23.04 -1.46
C LEU A 73 -38.22 -21.88 -0.50
N ARG A 74 -38.61 -22.15 0.76
CA ARG A 74 -38.67 -21.13 1.82
C ARG A 74 -37.29 -20.58 2.17
N LYS A 75 -36.26 -21.44 2.20
CA LYS A 75 -34.87 -21.02 2.48
C LYS A 75 -34.23 -20.27 1.30
N TYR A 76 -34.64 -20.57 0.06
CA TYR A 76 -34.05 -20.00 -1.16
C TYR A 76 -35.11 -19.43 -2.13
N PRO A 77 -35.64 -18.22 -1.86
CA PRO A 77 -36.60 -17.58 -2.75
C PRO A 77 -35.93 -17.18 -4.08
N GLY A 78 -36.55 -17.53 -5.22
CA GLY A 78 -36.06 -17.19 -6.56
C GLY A 78 -35.75 -18.38 -7.49
N ARG A 79 -36.03 -19.62 -7.07
CA ARG A 79 -35.92 -20.81 -7.93
C ARG A 79 -37.27 -21.11 -8.61
N PRO A 80 -37.33 -21.32 -9.95
CA PRO A 80 -38.58 -21.56 -10.68
C PRO A 80 -39.03 -23.03 -10.63
N PHE A 81 -39.07 -23.63 -9.44
CA PHE A 81 -39.50 -25.03 -9.27
C PHE A 81 -40.84 -25.11 -8.55
N SER A 82 -41.75 -25.95 -9.06
CA SER A 82 -43.02 -26.20 -8.39
C SER A 82 -42.87 -27.32 -7.35
N PRO A 83 -43.35 -27.14 -6.10
CA PRO A 83 -43.31 -28.17 -5.06
C PRO A 83 -44.07 -29.45 -5.43
N THR A 84 -45.04 -29.35 -6.34
CA THR A 84 -46.04 -30.39 -6.66
C THR A 84 -45.66 -31.24 -7.89
N ILE A 85 -44.46 -31.08 -8.43
CA ILE A 85 -44.02 -31.86 -9.60
C ILE A 85 -43.82 -33.32 -9.17
N ARG A 86 -44.42 -34.29 -9.86
CA ARG A 86 -44.25 -35.73 -9.54
C ARG A 86 -42.89 -36.28 -9.94
N ASP A 87 -42.23 -35.67 -10.92
CA ASP A 87 -40.88 -36.00 -11.36
C ASP A 87 -39.81 -35.24 -10.53
N ASN A 88 -38.65 -35.86 -10.31
CA ASN A 88 -37.53 -35.27 -9.57
C ASN A 88 -36.41 -34.74 -10.48
N GLY A 89 -36.48 -34.96 -11.79
CA GLY A 89 -35.45 -34.56 -12.74
C GLY A 89 -34.92 -33.12 -12.61
N PRO A 90 -35.74 -32.08 -12.38
CA PRO A 90 -35.26 -30.71 -12.18
C PRO A 90 -34.42 -30.52 -10.92
N TYR A 91 -34.76 -31.21 -9.83
CA TYR A 91 -34.01 -31.16 -8.57
C TYR A 91 -32.73 -31.99 -8.65
N ASP A 92 -32.74 -33.09 -9.40
CA ASP A 92 -31.53 -33.88 -9.66
C ASP A 92 -30.53 -33.11 -10.51
N LYS A 93 -30.99 -32.39 -11.54
CA LYS A 93 -30.13 -31.46 -12.32
C LYS A 93 -29.59 -30.32 -11.47
N LEU A 94 -30.41 -29.73 -10.59
CA LEU A 94 -29.95 -28.71 -9.66
C LEU A 94 -28.90 -29.27 -8.69
N LEU A 95 -29.10 -30.49 -8.21
CA LEU A 95 -28.14 -31.17 -7.34
C LEU A 95 -26.84 -31.43 -8.10
N GLU A 96 -26.89 -31.85 -9.37
CA GLU A 96 -25.70 -32.00 -10.23
C GLU A 96 -24.99 -30.66 -10.46
N ASP A 97 -25.73 -29.57 -10.70
CA ASP A 97 -25.18 -28.22 -10.87
C ASP A 97 -24.55 -27.68 -9.57
N LEU A 98 -25.13 -27.98 -8.41
CA LEU A 98 -24.62 -27.58 -7.10
C LEU A 98 -23.46 -28.47 -6.62
N ARG A 99 -23.49 -29.75 -6.97
CA ARG A 99 -22.39 -30.70 -6.76
C ARG A 99 -21.24 -30.46 -7.73
N CYS A 100 -21.46 -29.68 -8.79
CA CYS A 100 -20.47 -29.41 -9.80
C CYS A 100 -19.19 -28.88 -9.13
N ASP A 101 -18.09 -29.61 -9.34
CA ASP A 101 -16.72 -29.43 -8.82
C ASP A 101 -16.09 -28.05 -9.13
N ARG A 102 -16.88 -27.12 -9.68
CA ARG A 102 -16.46 -25.76 -10.02
C ARG A 102 -16.15 -24.92 -8.79
N LEU A 103 -16.67 -25.26 -7.60
CA LEU A 103 -16.28 -24.56 -6.36
C LEU A 103 -14.80 -24.75 -6.07
N GLU A 104 -14.29 -25.97 -6.25
CA GLU A 104 -12.85 -26.24 -6.16
C GLU A 104 -12.09 -25.56 -7.31
N GLU A 105 -12.64 -25.55 -8.52
CA GLU A 105 -12.03 -24.84 -9.66
C GLU A 105 -11.96 -23.32 -9.44
N TYR A 106 -13.02 -22.70 -8.91
CA TYR A 106 -13.09 -21.28 -8.59
C TYR A 106 -12.18 -20.95 -7.40
N GLY A 107 -12.10 -21.83 -6.40
CA GLY A 107 -11.12 -21.74 -5.31
C GLY A 107 -9.70 -21.76 -5.86
N ARG A 108 -9.37 -22.71 -6.74
CA ARG A 108 -8.05 -22.79 -7.37
C ARG A 108 -7.73 -21.55 -8.20
N LYS A 109 -8.69 -21.03 -8.98
CA LYS A 109 -8.52 -19.79 -9.73
C LYS A 109 -8.35 -18.58 -8.81
N ALA A 110 -9.10 -18.50 -7.71
CA ALA A 110 -8.96 -17.44 -6.73
C ALA A 110 -7.58 -17.48 -6.07
N ASP A 111 -7.08 -18.67 -5.72
CA ASP A 111 -5.74 -18.87 -5.17
C ASP A 111 -4.64 -18.49 -6.18
N GLU A 112 -4.79 -18.90 -7.43
CA GLU A 112 -3.87 -18.53 -8.52
C GLU A 112 -3.83 -17.01 -8.70
N GLN A 113 -4.99 -16.35 -8.70
CA GLN A 113 -5.09 -14.88 -8.80
C GLN A 113 -4.54 -14.17 -7.56
N ALA A 114 -4.79 -14.69 -6.36
CA ALA A 114 -4.25 -14.15 -5.12
C ALA A 114 -2.72 -14.22 -5.11
N ARG A 115 -2.15 -15.35 -5.54
CA ARG A 115 -0.69 -15.51 -5.68
C ARG A 115 -0.11 -14.53 -6.70
N ALA A 116 -0.75 -14.39 -7.86
CA ALA A 116 -0.33 -13.43 -8.88
C ALA A 116 -0.37 -11.98 -8.36
N ALA A 117 -1.46 -11.61 -7.67
CA ALA A 117 -1.61 -10.29 -7.06
C ALA A 117 -0.54 -10.02 -5.99
N VAL A 118 -0.19 -11.02 -5.17
CA VAL A 118 0.90 -10.92 -4.20
C VAL A 118 2.22 -10.66 -4.91
N ILE A 119 2.55 -11.42 -5.96
CA ILE A 119 3.78 -11.24 -6.75
C ILE A 119 3.87 -9.81 -7.31
N HIS A 120 2.82 -9.35 -7.99
CA HIS A 120 2.76 -8.00 -8.53
C HIS A 120 2.91 -6.93 -7.45
N PHE A 121 2.28 -7.14 -6.29
CA PHE A 121 2.42 -6.23 -5.16
C PHE A 121 3.87 -6.17 -4.65
N LYS A 122 4.60 -7.32 -4.59
CA LYS A 122 6.03 -7.33 -4.18
C LYS A 122 6.85 -6.44 -5.11
N ASP A 123 6.69 -6.65 -6.40
CA ASP A 123 7.48 -5.97 -7.43
C ASP A 123 7.21 -4.46 -7.41
N ASP A 124 5.94 -4.08 -7.39
CA ASP A 124 5.52 -2.68 -7.31
C ASP A 124 6.01 -2.00 -6.03
N PHE A 125 5.94 -2.72 -4.90
CA PHE A 125 6.38 -2.20 -3.61
C PHE A 125 7.89 -1.94 -3.61
N ILE A 126 8.69 -2.93 -4.01
CA ILE A 126 10.15 -2.81 -4.10
C ILE A 126 10.52 -1.66 -5.04
N PHE A 127 9.88 -1.59 -6.22
CA PHE A 127 10.16 -0.56 -7.20
C PHE A 127 9.86 0.85 -6.70
N LYS A 128 8.72 1.06 -6.02
CA LYS A 128 8.35 2.36 -5.44
C LYS A 128 9.33 2.79 -4.36
N ILE A 129 9.68 1.91 -3.42
CA ILE A 129 10.62 2.23 -2.34
C ILE A 129 12.02 2.52 -2.90
N ARG A 130 12.52 1.68 -3.81
CA ARG A 130 13.81 1.88 -4.49
C ARG A 130 13.86 3.21 -5.23
N THR A 131 12.80 3.56 -5.96
CA THR A 131 12.70 4.84 -6.67
C THR A 131 12.76 6.01 -5.69
N ALA A 132 12.02 5.95 -4.58
CA ALA A 132 12.05 6.97 -3.54
C ALA A 132 13.44 7.13 -2.89
N ILE A 133 14.14 6.02 -2.59
CA ILE A 133 15.50 6.03 -2.05
C ILE A 133 16.47 6.67 -3.05
N ARG A 134 16.40 6.27 -4.33
CA ARG A 134 17.25 6.83 -5.40
C ARG A 134 17.01 8.33 -5.59
N GLU A 135 15.76 8.77 -5.56
CA GLU A 135 15.44 10.19 -5.58
C GLU A 135 16.03 10.93 -4.37
N ALA A 136 15.97 10.35 -3.18
CA ALA A 136 16.57 10.94 -1.98
C ALA A 136 18.10 11.06 -2.10
N LEU A 137 18.77 10.04 -2.65
CA LEU A 137 20.22 10.09 -2.92
C LEU A 137 20.58 11.14 -3.96
N ARG A 138 19.82 11.22 -5.05
CA ARG A 138 20.01 12.26 -6.07
C ARG A 138 19.84 13.67 -5.48
N ARG A 139 18.79 13.87 -4.68
CA ARG A 139 18.57 15.15 -3.96
C ARG A 139 19.74 15.46 -3.03
N LYS A 140 20.28 14.48 -2.30
CA LYS A 140 21.48 14.65 -1.47
C LYS A 140 22.68 15.11 -2.29
N ASP A 141 22.92 14.51 -3.45
CA ASP A 141 24.06 14.89 -4.30
C ASP A 141 23.88 16.27 -4.92
N GLU A 142 22.65 16.63 -5.31
CA GLU A 142 22.30 17.99 -5.71
C GLU A 142 22.60 18.98 -4.57
N LEU A 143 22.15 18.70 -3.34
CA LEU A 143 22.43 19.55 -2.18
C LEU A 143 23.93 19.66 -1.88
N ASN A 144 24.65 18.54 -1.92
CA ASN A 144 26.09 18.54 -1.68
C ASN A 144 26.88 19.32 -2.73
N LYS A 145 26.42 19.34 -3.98
CA LYS A 145 27.03 20.17 -5.03
C LYS A 145 26.88 21.67 -4.75
N ILE A 146 25.74 22.06 -4.16
CA ILE A 146 25.52 23.44 -3.71
C ILE A 146 26.49 23.74 -2.57
N ILE A 147 26.53 22.88 -1.56
CA ILE A 147 27.33 23.08 -0.34
C ILE A 147 28.82 23.01 -0.59
N SER A 148 29.29 22.18 -1.52
CA SER A 148 30.71 22.10 -1.87
C SER A 148 31.24 23.38 -2.52
N THR A 149 30.35 24.20 -3.11
CA THR A 149 30.72 25.51 -3.68
C THR A 149 30.76 26.60 -2.59
N MET A 150 30.33 26.28 -1.37
CA MET A 150 30.09 27.24 -0.30
C MET A 150 31.16 27.08 0.78
N ASP A 151 32.04 28.08 0.89
CA ASP A 151 33.07 28.13 1.93
C ASP A 151 32.55 28.83 3.19
N PHE A 152 32.48 28.11 4.32
CA PHE A 152 32.10 28.65 5.63
C PHE A 152 33.35 28.90 6.48
N GLY A 153 34.23 29.79 6.01
CA GLY A 153 35.54 29.98 6.62
C GLY A 153 36.47 28.80 6.30
N LYS A 154 36.90 28.05 7.32
CA LYS A 154 37.79 26.88 7.16
C LYS A 154 37.05 25.53 7.14
N ASP A 155 35.75 25.55 7.43
CA ASP A 155 34.94 24.36 7.61
C ASP A 155 34.06 24.11 6.38
N LYS A 156 34.10 22.89 5.84
CA LYS A 156 33.18 22.43 4.80
C LYS A 156 32.13 21.51 5.40
N TYR A 157 30.94 21.47 4.80
CA TYR A 157 29.85 20.61 5.27
C TYR A 157 29.37 19.68 4.16
N GLN A 158 28.96 18.47 4.53
CA GLN A 158 28.40 17.50 3.60
C GLN A 158 27.23 16.74 4.23
N PHE A 159 26.13 16.64 3.49
CA PHE A 159 25.05 15.72 3.82
C PHE A 159 25.42 14.28 3.47
N VAL A 160 25.23 13.40 4.45
CA VAL A 160 25.47 11.97 4.32
C VAL A 160 24.16 11.24 4.56
N ILE A 161 23.72 10.49 3.55
CA ILE A 161 22.66 9.51 3.67
C ILE A 161 23.33 8.15 3.67
N GLY A 162 23.07 7.35 4.70
CA GLY A 162 23.56 5.99 4.81
C GLY A 162 22.44 5.02 5.15
N LYS A 163 22.78 3.75 5.27
CA LYS A 163 21.90 2.70 5.79
C LYS A 163 21.53 2.98 7.24
N ASN A 164 20.26 2.76 7.60
CA ASN A 164 19.82 2.85 9.00
C ASN A 164 20.62 1.85 9.87
N LYS A 165 21.05 2.28 11.06
CA LYS A 165 21.81 1.45 12.01
C LYS A 165 20.91 0.53 12.85
N GLY A 166 19.59 0.71 12.79
CA GLY A 166 18.60 -0.12 13.47
C GLY A 166 18.34 -1.46 12.76
N PRO A 167 17.42 -2.29 13.31
CA PRO A 167 17.07 -3.59 12.74
C PRO A 167 16.52 -3.47 11.31
N ASP A 168 15.83 -2.37 11.01
CA ASP A 168 15.22 -2.11 9.71
C ASP A 168 16.25 -1.78 8.61
N GLY A 169 17.50 -1.48 8.98
CA GLY A 169 18.57 -1.24 8.00
C GLY A 169 18.85 -2.45 7.12
N ARG A 170 18.54 -3.67 7.58
CA ARG A 170 18.74 -4.91 6.82
C ARG A 170 18.05 -4.90 5.45
N TYR A 171 16.92 -4.21 5.35
CA TYR A 171 16.14 -4.12 4.11
C TYR A 171 16.72 -3.13 3.10
N TYR A 172 17.61 -2.23 3.51
CA TYR A 172 18.23 -1.27 2.59
C TYR A 172 19.00 -1.96 1.46
N ASP A 173 19.78 -3.00 1.79
CA ASP A 173 20.60 -3.72 0.82
C ASP A 173 19.71 -4.43 -0.22
N MET A 174 18.58 -4.98 0.24
CA MET A 174 17.55 -5.59 -0.62
C MET A 174 16.97 -4.58 -1.62
N PHE A 175 16.66 -3.35 -1.20
CA PHE A 175 16.08 -2.34 -2.11
C PHE A 175 17.11 -1.76 -3.09
N MET A 176 18.39 -1.73 -2.71
CA MET A 176 19.48 -1.11 -3.47
C MET A 176 20.31 -2.10 -4.30
N ASP A 177 19.94 -3.38 -4.32
CA ASP A 177 20.61 -4.42 -5.09
C ASP A 177 20.76 -4.05 -6.58
N GLU A 178 21.92 -4.37 -7.15
CA GLU A 178 22.26 -4.16 -8.56
C GLU A 178 21.41 -5.06 -9.48
N ALA A 179 20.94 -6.21 -8.99
CA ALA A 179 20.06 -7.12 -9.74
C ALA A 179 18.74 -6.46 -10.18
N LEU A 180 18.33 -5.37 -9.51
CA LEU A 180 17.14 -4.59 -9.81
C LEU A 180 17.43 -3.39 -10.76
N GLU A 181 18.62 -3.28 -11.36
CA GLU A 181 18.96 -2.22 -12.31
C GLU A 181 18.48 -2.52 -13.74
N VAL A 182 17.64 -1.63 -14.26
CA VAL A 182 17.17 -1.71 -15.65
C VAL A 182 18.21 -1.10 -16.58
N ASN A 183 18.94 -1.95 -17.31
CA ASN A 183 19.88 -1.50 -18.34
C ASN A 183 19.16 -1.15 -19.65
N PRO A 184 19.26 0.10 -20.16
CA PRO A 184 18.56 0.53 -21.38
C PRO A 184 18.92 -0.25 -22.65
N SER A 185 20.12 -0.83 -22.70
CA SER A 185 20.67 -1.58 -23.83
C SER A 185 20.04 -2.97 -23.99
N SER A 186 19.35 -3.49 -22.98
CA SER A 186 18.76 -4.83 -22.96
C SER A 186 17.28 -4.84 -23.39
N LEU A 187 16.66 -3.67 -23.60
CA LEU A 187 15.23 -3.44 -23.85
C LEU A 187 14.71 -3.88 -25.25
N GLN A 188 15.53 -4.51 -26.09
CA GLN A 188 15.11 -4.88 -27.46
C GLN A 188 14.11 -6.04 -27.55
N LYS A 189 13.79 -6.75 -26.44
CA LYS A 189 12.83 -7.87 -26.45
C LYS A 189 11.82 -7.75 -25.32
N GLY A 190 10.59 -7.38 -25.68
CA GLY A 190 9.34 -7.67 -24.93
C GLY A 190 9.33 -7.30 -23.45
N VAL A 191 8.66 -6.19 -23.12
CA VAL A 191 8.53 -5.59 -21.78
C VAL A 191 8.05 -6.58 -20.70
N GLU A 192 7.30 -7.63 -21.05
CA GLU A 192 6.67 -8.55 -20.08
C GLU A 192 7.59 -9.70 -19.63
N ASN A 193 8.50 -10.20 -20.46
CA ASN A 193 9.32 -11.38 -20.13
C ASN A 193 10.58 -11.05 -19.32
N GLN A 194 10.93 -9.78 -19.19
CA GLN A 194 12.13 -9.35 -18.49
C GLN A 194 11.90 -9.14 -16.99
N ILE A 195 10.69 -8.74 -16.57
CA ILE A 195 10.33 -8.62 -15.15
C ILE A 195 10.55 -9.96 -14.41
N ASN A 196 10.23 -11.09 -15.06
CA ASN A 196 10.34 -12.43 -14.48
C ASN A 196 11.77 -13.00 -14.35
N MET A 197 12.77 -12.46 -15.04
CA MET A 197 14.16 -12.98 -14.97
C MET A 197 14.99 -12.23 -13.92
N PHE A 198 14.63 -10.97 -13.63
CA PHE A 198 15.27 -10.13 -12.61
C PHE A 198 14.73 -10.37 -11.21
N THR A 199 13.49 -10.85 -11.09
CA THR A 199 12.93 -11.32 -9.83
C THR A 199 13.61 -12.59 -9.34
N MET A 200 14.16 -13.45 -10.20
CA MET A 200 14.64 -14.78 -9.76
C MET A 200 15.92 -14.74 -8.91
N GLU A 201 16.93 -13.95 -9.27
CA GLU A 201 18.15 -13.80 -8.44
C GLU A 201 17.87 -13.01 -7.16
N HIS A 202 17.08 -11.94 -7.26
CA HIS A 202 16.66 -11.13 -6.11
C HIS A 202 15.79 -11.95 -5.14
N GLU A 203 14.86 -12.76 -5.65
CA GLU A 203 14.02 -13.65 -4.86
C GLU A 203 14.82 -14.81 -4.25
N THR A 204 15.88 -15.28 -4.93
CA THR A 204 16.79 -16.29 -4.35
C THR A 204 17.54 -15.73 -3.15
N ASN A 205 18.02 -14.49 -3.23
CA ASN A 205 18.86 -13.90 -2.18
C ASN A 205 18.04 -13.21 -1.07
N TYR A 206 16.93 -12.57 -1.43
CA TYR A 206 16.14 -11.71 -0.55
C TYR A 206 14.64 -12.06 -0.51
N GLY A 207 14.21 -13.16 -1.13
CA GLY A 207 12.81 -13.58 -1.15
C GLY A 207 12.23 -13.81 0.24
N GLN A 208 13.01 -14.36 1.16
CA GLN A 208 12.60 -14.55 2.56
C GLN A 208 12.32 -13.20 3.25
N MET A 209 13.25 -12.25 3.14
CA MET A 209 13.12 -10.92 3.74
C MET A 209 11.96 -10.12 3.14
N THR A 210 11.73 -10.30 1.83
CA THR A 210 10.61 -9.67 1.12
C THR A 210 9.29 -10.26 1.57
N ASN A 211 9.20 -11.59 1.70
CA ASN A 211 8.00 -12.27 2.17
C ASN A 211 7.68 -11.91 3.63
N GLU A 212 8.68 -11.77 4.51
CA GLU A 212 8.49 -11.25 5.87
C GLU A 212 7.85 -9.85 5.85
N LEU A 213 8.33 -8.94 4.99
CA LEU A 213 7.73 -7.63 4.85
C LEU A 213 6.29 -7.69 4.33
N ILE A 214 6.01 -8.50 3.31
CA ILE A 214 4.67 -8.63 2.73
C ILE A 214 3.67 -9.20 3.72
N GLN A 215 4.07 -10.17 4.53
CA GLN A 215 3.21 -10.74 5.57
C GLN A 215 2.77 -9.69 6.60
N ILE A 216 3.60 -8.66 6.87
CA ILE A 216 3.21 -7.53 7.73
C ILE A 216 2.06 -6.72 7.10
N PHE A 217 1.98 -6.66 5.78
CA PHE A 217 0.93 -5.91 5.06
C PHE A 217 -0.39 -6.68 4.89
N ILE A 218 -0.41 -8.00 5.12
CA ILE A 218 -1.61 -8.83 4.98
C ILE A 218 -2.15 -9.15 6.39
N PRO A 219 -3.17 -8.43 6.88
CA PRO A 219 -3.77 -8.74 8.17
C PRO A 219 -4.44 -10.13 8.14
N PRO A 220 -4.43 -10.89 9.25
CA PRO A 220 -5.11 -12.18 9.30
C PRO A 220 -6.63 -12.02 9.12
N GLU A 221 -7.28 -13.01 8.49
CA GLU A 221 -8.71 -12.98 8.12
C GLU A 221 -9.68 -12.80 9.31
N HIS A 222 -9.19 -12.97 10.54
CA HIS A 222 -9.95 -12.82 11.79
C HIS A 222 -9.31 -11.82 12.77
N ALA A 223 -8.58 -10.82 12.26
CA ALA A 223 -7.95 -9.80 13.09
C ALA A 223 -8.98 -9.01 13.91
N SER A 224 -8.71 -8.84 15.20
CA SER A 224 -9.42 -7.89 16.05
C SER A 224 -9.22 -6.45 15.56
N ALA A 225 -10.10 -5.53 15.98
CA ALA A 225 -9.99 -4.12 15.57
C ALA A 225 -8.66 -3.47 16.01
N GLU A 226 -8.08 -3.92 17.13
CA GLU A 226 -6.77 -3.45 17.61
C GLU A 226 -5.62 -3.96 16.74
N GLU A 227 -5.62 -5.25 16.38
CA GLU A 227 -4.60 -5.84 15.49
C GLU A 227 -4.64 -5.24 14.09
N MET A 228 -5.83 -4.88 13.57
CA MET A 228 -5.94 -4.15 12.31
C MET A 228 -5.31 -2.76 12.38
N GLU A 229 -5.43 -2.07 13.51
CA GLU A 229 -4.84 -0.75 13.68
C GLU A 229 -3.32 -0.83 13.84
N GLU A 230 -2.80 -1.84 14.53
CA GLU A 230 -1.38 -2.13 14.61
C GLU A 230 -0.78 -2.49 13.25
N ALA A 231 -1.43 -3.35 12.48
CA ALA A 231 -1.01 -3.71 11.12
C ALA A 231 -0.97 -2.46 10.22
N LYS A 232 -1.96 -1.57 10.33
CA LYS A 232 -1.96 -0.30 9.60
C LYS A 232 -0.79 0.62 9.98
N ARG A 233 -0.48 0.73 11.27
CA ARG A 233 0.68 1.53 11.74
C ARG A 233 2.00 0.95 11.26
N GLN A 234 2.14 -0.38 11.28
CA GLN A 234 3.32 -1.06 10.74
C GLN A 234 3.43 -0.88 9.24
N MET A 235 2.32 -0.98 8.52
CA MET A 235 2.23 -0.69 7.08
C MET A 235 2.71 0.73 6.77
N ASP A 236 2.21 1.76 7.47
CA ASP A 236 2.62 3.15 7.26
C ASP A 236 4.12 3.35 7.54
N ARG A 237 4.68 2.66 8.54
CA ARG A 237 6.10 2.72 8.88
C ARG A 237 6.99 2.08 7.82
N TYR A 238 6.64 0.88 7.34
CA TYR A 238 7.43 0.13 6.36
C TYR A 238 7.21 0.61 4.92
N ALA A 239 6.08 1.28 4.63
CA ALA A 239 5.88 1.98 3.37
C ALA A 239 6.73 3.26 3.24
N ASP A 240 7.22 3.80 4.36
CA ASP A 240 8.06 4.99 4.35
C ASP A 240 9.54 4.64 4.11
N TYR A 241 10.07 5.08 2.97
CA TYR A 241 11.47 4.87 2.62
C TYR A 241 12.46 5.48 3.64
N ARG A 242 12.03 6.49 4.41
CA ARG A 242 12.86 7.13 5.45
C ARG A 242 13.22 6.15 6.56
N THR A 243 12.41 5.12 6.81
CA THR A 243 12.68 4.07 7.82
C THR A 243 13.96 3.30 7.51
N TYR A 244 14.31 3.16 6.23
CA TYR A 244 15.49 2.40 5.80
C TYR A 244 16.78 3.24 5.72
N LEU A 245 16.66 4.57 5.84
CA LEU A 245 17.77 5.51 5.68
C LEU A 245 18.17 6.15 7.01
N SER A 246 19.45 6.45 7.15
CA SER A 246 19.99 7.34 8.17
C SER A 246 20.43 8.64 7.51
N PHE A 247 20.00 9.76 8.07
CA PHE A 247 20.38 11.10 7.61
C PHE A 247 21.34 11.70 8.65
N ASP A 248 22.51 12.13 8.21
CA ASP A 248 23.46 12.89 9.04
C ASP A 248 24.11 14.00 8.21
N MET A 249 24.72 14.96 8.88
CA MET A 249 25.60 15.96 8.26
C MET A 249 27.00 15.78 8.84
N GLN A 250 28.03 15.96 8.03
CA GLN A 250 29.42 15.88 8.48
C GLN A 250 30.11 17.21 8.23
N GLN A 251 30.90 17.66 9.21
CA GLN A 251 31.86 18.74 9.04
C GLN A 251 33.18 18.14 8.56
N ILE A 252 33.73 18.74 7.50
CA ILE A 252 35.00 18.42 6.90
C ILE A 252 35.95 19.57 7.25
N ILE A 253 37.00 19.25 7.99
CA ILE A 253 38.05 20.19 8.36
C ILE A 253 39.27 19.83 7.53
N GLU A 254 39.68 20.73 6.62
CA GLU A 254 40.86 20.55 5.78
C GLU A 254 42.11 21.04 6.55
N GLY A 255 42.91 20.09 7.02
CA GLY A 255 44.23 20.29 7.65
C GLY A 255 45.29 19.37 7.01
N GLU A 256 46.33 18.96 7.75
CA GLU A 256 47.31 17.95 7.28
C GLU A 256 46.65 16.58 7.00
N GLU A 257 45.65 16.20 7.81
CA GLU A 257 44.72 15.12 7.53
C GLU A 257 43.28 15.66 7.45
N THR A 258 42.51 15.19 6.47
CA THR A 258 41.10 15.57 6.32
C THR A 258 40.26 14.89 7.39
N MET A 259 39.86 15.62 8.43
CA MET A 259 39.00 15.10 9.48
C MET A 259 37.53 15.26 9.11
N ARG A 260 36.74 14.18 9.27
CA ARG A 260 35.29 14.15 9.06
C ARG A 260 34.59 13.90 10.37
N ILE A 261 33.88 14.91 10.88
CA ILE A 261 33.21 14.85 12.17
C ILE A 261 31.70 14.84 11.94
N PRO A 262 30.98 13.75 12.34
CA PRO A 262 29.52 13.73 12.27
C PRO A 262 28.89 14.76 13.19
N LEU A 263 27.91 15.50 12.68
CA LEU A 263 27.18 16.52 13.41
C LEU A 263 26.46 15.91 14.62
N SER A 264 25.92 14.69 14.47
CA SER A 264 25.33 13.89 15.55
C SER A 264 26.24 13.70 16.77
N LYS A 265 27.58 13.74 16.58
CA LYS A 265 28.57 13.69 17.66
C LYS A 265 28.99 15.07 18.15
N MET A 266 28.97 16.09 17.27
CA MET A 266 29.33 17.48 17.60
C MET A 266 28.28 18.18 18.46
N ILE A 267 26.98 18.00 18.17
CA ILE A 267 25.89 18.58 18.97
C ILE A 267 25.96 18.15 20.43
N LYS A 268 26.48 16.94 20.72
CA LYS A 268 26.65 16.44 22.09
C LYS A 268 27.88 16.98 22.81
N LYS A 269 28.88 17.54 22.10
CA LYS A 269 30.17 17.96 22.67
C LYS A 269 30.38 19.47 22.71
N ASN A 270 29.89 20.22 21.72
CA ASN A 270 30.18 21.66 21.59
C ASN A 270 28.89 22.48 21.78
N SER A 271 28.74 23.06 22.99
CA SER A 271 27.58 23.88 23.41
C SER A 271 27.65 25.35 22.93
N GLY A 272 28.76 25.75 22.30
CA GLY A 272 28.98 27.09 21.74
C GLY A 272 28.56 27.23 20.28
N GLY A 273 28.55 28.47 19.76
CA GLY A 273 28.04 28.87 18.44
C GLY A 273 28.38 28.02 17.21
N GLU A 274 29.40 27.16 17.29
CA GLU A 274 29.72 26.13 16.29
C GLU A 274 28.56 25.17 16.01
N GLY A 275 27.69 24.90 16.99
CA GLY A 275 26.50 24.06 16.78
C GLY A 275 25.41 24.71 15.90
N GLN A 276 25.46 26.03 15.68
CA GLN A 276 24.46 26.76 14.89
C GLN A 276 24.81 26.86 13.40
N ASN A 277 26.09 26.88 13.02
CA ASN A 277 26.48 26.93 11.60
C ASN A 277 25.84 25.81 10.77
N PRO A 278 25.89 24.53 11.19
CA PRO A 278 25.33 23.42 10.42
C PRO A 278 23.82 23.54 10.25
N PHE A 279 23.14 24.14 11.24
CA PHE A 279 21.70 24.41 11.17
C PHE A 279 21.38 25.41 10.05
N TYR A 280 22.11 26.53 9.96
CA TYR A 280 21.90 27.50 8.88
C TYR A 280 22.28 26.92 7.51
N VAL A 281 23.33 26.10 7.44
CA VAL A 281 23.68 25.38 6.20
C VAL A 281 22.52 24.51 5.75
N ALA A 282 21.95 23.71 6.67
CA ALA A 282 20.83 22.84 6.36
C ALA A 282 19.58 23.61 5.95
N LEU A 283 19.31 24.73 6.62
CA LEU A 283 18.17 25.60 6.31
C LEU A 283 18.30 26.20 4.90
N LEU A 284 19.46 26.76 4.56
CA LEU A 284 19.71 27.39 3.26
C LEU A 284 19.72 26.35 2.13
N ALA A 285 20.28 25.17 2.38
CA ALA A 285 20.19 24.04 1.47
C ALA A 285 18.73 23.61 1.21
N SER A 286 17.92 23.55 2.27
CA SER A 286 16.48 23.22 2.17
C SER A 286 15.72 24.27 1.36
N PHE A 287 15.97 25.56 1.59
CA PHE A 287 15.40 26.63 0.77
C PHE A 287 15.84 26.51 -0.69
N ALA A 288 17.12 26.22 -0.96
CA ALA A 288 17.62 26.08 -2.33
C ALA A 288 16.90 24.96 -3.10
N GLN A 289 16.56 23.89 -2.40
CA GLN A 289 15.75 22.81 -2.93
C GLN A 289 14.29 23.22 -3.19
N VAL A 290 13.63 23.85 -2.21
CA VAL A 290 12.23 24.28 -2.33
C VAL A 290 12.05 25.26 -3.49
N TYR A 291 12.96 26.22 -3.61
CA TYR A 291 12.95 27.21 -4.68
C TYR A 291 13.50 26.67 -6.02
N ARG A 292 13.84 25.37 -6.09
CA ARG A 292 14.33 24.65 -7.28
C ARG A 292 15.41 25.41 -8.04
N ILE A 293 16.39 25.96 -7.31
CA ILE A 293 17.38 26.89 -7.87
C ILE A 293 18.20 26.23 -8.99
N HIS A 294 18.38 24.91 -8.96
CA HIS A 294 19.10 24.11 -9.96
C HIS A 294 18.23 23.42 -11.02
N ALA A 295 16.92 23.70 -11.09
CA ALA A 295 16.11 23.19 -12.19
C ALA A 295 16.66 23.74 -13.52
N SER A 296 16.96 22.81 -14.43
CA SER A 296 17.53 23.09 -15.76
C SER A 296 16.78 24.20 -16.48
N ALA A 297 17.52 25.09 -17.14
CA ALA A 297 16.99 26.21 -17.93
C ALA A 297 16.04 25.81 -19.06
N ARG A 298 15.89 24.50 -19.35
CA ARG A 298 14.96 23.95 -20.34
C ARG A 298 13.49 23.95 -19.92
N THR A 299 13.19 24.03 -18.62
CA THR A 299 11.81 24.13 -18.14
C THR A 299 11.54 25.60 -17.80
N GLN A 300 10.51 26.20 -18.38
CA GLN A 300 10.13 27.59 -18.09
C GLN A 300 10.11 27.81 -16.58
N ARG A 301 11.06 28.61 -16.09
CA ARG A 301 11.15 28.95 -14.67
C ARG A 301 9.97 29.83 -14.33
N THR A 302 9.06 29.33 -13.50
CA THR A 302 8.17 30.22 -12.76
C THR A 302 9.05 31.10 -11.87
N PRO A 303 8.94 32.43 -11.93
CA PRO A 303 9.69 33.31 -11.06
C PRO A 303 9.36 32.99 -9.59
N THR A 304 10.38 32.87 -8.75
CA THR A 304 10.23 32.60 -7.31
C THR A 304 10.73 33.80 -6.51
N MET A 305 10.02 34.17 -5.43
CA MET A 305 10.38 35.33 -4.59
C MET A 305 11.72 35.18 -3.87
N ARG A 306 12.09 33.93 -3.52
CA ARG A 306 13.38 33.58 -2.87
C ARG A 306 13.66 34.44 -1.63
N LEU A 307 12.63 34.65 -0.80
CA LEU A 307 12.73 35.40 0.45
C LEU A 307 13.09 34.47 1.61
N VAL A 308 14.03 34.90 2.46
CA VAL A 308 14.44 34.23 3.70
C VAL A 308 14.37 35.23 4.84
N ILE A 309 13.59 34.94 5.87
CA ILE A 309 13.46 35.80 7.07
C ILE A 309 14.08 35.05 8.24
N LEU A 310 15.06 35.68 8.89
CA LEU A 310 15.82 35.12 9.98
C LEU A 310 15.71 36.03 11.21
N ASP A 311 15.06 35.55 12.27
CA ASP A 311 14.89 36.30 13.52
C ASP A 311 16.00 35.95 14.53
N GLU A 312 16.56 36.97 15.18
CA GLU A 312 17.72 36.90 16.08
C GLU A 312 18.85 35.98 15.59
N ALA A 313 19.06 35.98 14.27
CA ALA A 313 19.97 35.03 13.67
C ALA A 313 21.42 35.38 13.92
N PHE A 314 22.28 34.38 13.81
CA PHE A 314 23.74 34.45 13.99
C PHE A 314 24.23 35.10 15.31
N SER A 315 23.37 35.22 16.32
CA SER A 315 23.68 35.82 17.63
C SER A 315 24.86 35.17 18.34
N LYS A 316 25.08 33.87 18.12
CA LYS A 316 26.17 33.07 18.70
C LYS A 316 27.34 32.81 17.76
N MET A 317 27.35 33.37 16.55
CA MET A 317 28.37 33.10 15.53
C MET A 317 29.42 34.23 15.46
N ASP A 318 30.64 33.86 15.08
CA ASP A 318 31.73 34.81 14.83
C ASP A 318 31.49 35.64 13.56
N ALA A 319 32.00 36.87 13.52
CA ALA A 319 31.78 37.81 12.41
C ALA A 319 32.15 37.24 11.04
N GLU A 320 33.26 36.51 10.91
CA GLU A 320 33.69 35.87 9.66
C GLU A 320 32.69 34.81 9.17
N LYS A 321 32.11 34.04 10.09
CA LYS A 321 31.10 33.02 9.81
C LYS A 321 29.78 33.65 9.41
N VAL A 322 29.37 34.72 10.09
CA VAL A 322 28.19 35.53 9.72
C VAL A 322 28.34 36.09 8.30
N ALA A 323 29.49 36.69 7.99
CA ALA A 323 29.80 37.21 6.66
C ALA A 323 29.71 36.12 5.58
N SER A 324 30.23 34.93 5.88
CA SER A 324 30.17 33.78 4.97
C SER A 324 28.75 33.30 4.73
N CYS A 325 27.91 33.22 5.78
CA CYS A 325 26.50 32.89 5.65
C CYS A 325 25.71 33.91 4.82
N ILE A 326 25.98 35.21 4.98
CA ILE A 326 25.30 36.25 4.19
C ILE A 326 25.72 36.19 2.72
N ARG A 327 27.03 36.01 2.45
CA ARG A 327 27.52 35.78 1.08
C ARG A 327 26.87 34.55 0.44
N LEU A 328 26.63 33.52 1.23
CA LEU A 328 25.97 32.31 0.77
C LEU A 328 24.51 32.53 0.37
N ILE A 329 23.74 33.21 1.21
CA ILE A 329 22.37 33.63 0.91
C ILE A 329 22.35 34.38 -0.42
N ARG A 330 23.27 35.34 -0.60
CA ARG A 330 23.38 36.13 -1.83
C ARG A 330 23.80 35.28 -3.03
N GLY A 331 24.76 34.36 -2.87
CA GLY A 331 25.24 33.46 -3.93
C GLY A 331 24.17 32.50 -4.45
N LEU A 332 23.24 32.09 -3.59
CA LEU A 332 22.06 31.32 -3.98
C LEU A 332 20.96 32.18 -4.61
N GLY A 333 21.10 33.51 -4.59
CA GLY A 333 20.10 34.45 -5.08
C GLY A 333 18.89 34.57 -4.17
N PHE A 334 19.08 34.39 -2.86
CA PHE A 334 18.07 34.70 -1.85
C PHE A 334 18.10 36.17 -1.46
N GLN A 335 16.92 36.69 -1.17
CA GLN A 335 16.72 37.97 -0.50
C GLN A 335 16.55 37.67 0.99
N ALA A 336 17.46 38.15 1.84
CA ALA A 336 17.36 37.92 3.28
C ALA A 336 16.93 39.17 4.05
N ILE A 337 16.03 38.95 5.01
CA ILE A 337 15.71 39.90 6.08
C ILE A 337 16.23 39.28 7.37
N ILE A 338 17.19 39.95 8.00
CA ILE A 338 17.85 39.47 9.21
C ILE A 338 17.54 40.45 10.33
N SER A 339 16.94 39.94 11.41
CA SER A 339 16.79 40.66 12.67
C SER A 339 17.94 40.27 13.60
N ALA A 340 18.57 41.26 14.21
CA ALA A 340 19.70 41.07 15.11
C ALA A 340 19.67 42.12 16.23
N THR A 341 20.26 41.76 17.37
CA THR A 341 20.41 42.67 18.52
C THR A 341 21.52 43.71 18.27
N ASN A 342 21.42 44.86 18.94
CA ASN A 342 22.30 46.01 18.70
C ASN A 342 23.79 45.72 18.96
N ASP A 343 24.11 44.81 19.89
CA ASP A 343 25.47 44.39 20.23
C ASP A 343 26.17 43.62 19.09
N LYS A 344 25.43 43.16 18.09
CA LYS A 344 25.96 42.38 16.96
C LYS A 344 25.95 43.12 15.63
N ILE A 345 25.45 44.36 15.60
CA ILE A 345 25.25 45.12 14.36
C ILE A 345 26.55 45.25 13.53
N GLN A 346 27.70 45.37 14.20
CA GLN A 346 29.03 45.47 13.56
C GLN A 346 29.37 44.25 12.69
N ASN A 347 28.90 43.06 13.04
CA ASN A 347 29.16 41.83 12.28
C ASN A 347 28.38 41.81 10.95
N TYR A 348 27.28 42.57 10.86
CA TYR A 348 26.39 42.59 9.70
C TYR A 348 26.69 43.76 8.77
N LEU A 349 27.05 44.92 9.32
CA LEU A 349 27.15 46.21 8.62
C LEU A 349 27.94 46.15 7.32
N GLU A 350 29.01 45.35 7.26
CA GLU A 350 29.83 45.24 6.06
C GLU A 350 29.20 44.39 4.95
N ASN A 351 28.31 43.47 5.30
CA ASN A 351 27.79 42.41 4.42
C ASN A 351 26.33 42.64 3.97
N VAL A 352 25.61 43.57 4.61
CA VAL A 352 24.21 43.91 4.32
C VAL A 352 24.10 45.19 3.48
N ASP A 353 23.03 45.26 2.67
CA ASP A 353 22.81 46.42 1.78
C ASP A 353 22.10 47.58 2.51
N LYS A 354 21.15 47.23 3.38
CA LYS A 354 20.33 48.16 4.14
C LYS A 354 20.19 47.69 5.57
N THR A 355 20.27 48.62 6.52
CA THR A 355 20.08 48.36 7.95
C THR A 355 18.95 49.25 8.47
N PHE A 356 17.99 48.65 9.17
CA PHE A 356 16.91 49.40 9.85
C PHE A 356 17.10 49.25 11.35
N VAL A 357 17.26 50.38 12.05
CA VAL A 357 17.39 50.43 13.51
C VAL A 357 16.06 50.83 14.11
N PHE A 358 15.52 49.97 14.97
CA PHE A 358 14.28 50.21 15.69
C PHE A 358 14.62 50.76 17.08
N ALA A 359 14.22 52.00 17.34
CA ALA A 359 14.38 52.64 18.64
C ALA A 359 13.00 52.91 19.25
N ASN A 360 12.82 52.60 20.53
CA ASN A 360 11.59 52.88 21.27
C ASN A 360 11.84 53.88 22.40
N PRO A 361 12.11 55.16 22.08
CA PRO A 361 12.30 56.17 23.11
C PRO A 361 11.03 56.28 23.96
N ASN A 362 11.17 56.06 25.27
CA ASN A 362 10.11 56.11 26.28
C ASN A 362 9.04 55.01 26.22
N LYS A 363 9.26 53.88 25.53
CA LYS A 363 8.32 52.73 25.44
C LYS A 363 6.92 53.05 24.87
N LYS A 364 6.75 54.22 24.25
CA LYS A 364 5.44 54.71 23.76
C LYS A 364 5.28 54.63 22.25
N HIS A 365 6.37 54.70 21.48
CA HIS A 365 6.35 54.66 20.03
C HIS A 365 7.65 54.05 19.51
N ILE A 366 7.55 53.24 18.46
CA ILE A 366 8.72 52.69 17.78
C ILE A 366 9.07 53.63 16.63
N SER A 367 10.24 54.27 16.72
CA SER A 367 10.86 55.00 15.63
C SER A 367 11.79 54.07 14.85
N VAL A 368 11.75 54.15 13.52
CA VAL A 368 12.62 53.39 12.62
C VAL A 368 13.59 54.35 11.95
N GLN A 369 14.89 54.07 12.07
CA GLN A 369 15.95 54.82 11.40
C GLN A 369 16.59 53.92 10.34
N GLU A 370 16.67 54.41 9.10
CA GLU A 370 17.31 53.71 7.99
C GLU A 370 18.78 54.14 7.88
N PHE A 371 19.67 53.15 7.80
CA PHE A 371 21.09 53.32 7.50
C PHE A 371 21.40 52.54 6.22
N GLU A 372 21.67 53.25 5.15
CA GLU A 372 22.21 52.68 3.91
C GLU A 372 23.73 52.77 3.92
N LYS A 373 24.40 51.75 3.37
CA LYS A 373 25.84 51.80 3.10
C LYS A 373 26.09 52.76 1.93
N LYS A 374 26.10 54.07 2.20
CA LYS A 374 26.84 55.02 1.36
C LYS A 374 28.30 54.70 1.57
N GLU A 375 29.07 54.56 0.50
CA GLU A 375 30.52 54.36 0.56
C GLU A 375 31.10 55.23 1.69
N PHE A 376 31.71 54.58 2.70
CA PHE A 376 32.24 55.23 3.89
C PHE A 376 33.70 55.69 3.67
N PRO A 377 33.97 56.71 2.83
CA PRO A 377 35.08 57.63 3.10
C PRO A 377 34.61 58.98 3.66
N SER A 378 33.35 59.36 3.47
CA SER A 378 32.91 60.75 3.69
C SER A 378 32.39 61.07 5.10
N LEU A 379 32.41 60.13 6.05
CA LEU A 379 32.02 60.37 7.45
C LEU A 379 33.20 60.43 8.43
N ALA A 380 34.44 60.20 7.95
CA ALA A 380 35.66 60.43 8.73
C ALA A 380 36.22 61.86 8.60
N LEU A 381 35.75 62.64 7.61
CA LEU A 381 36.22 64.00 7.32
C LEU A 381 35.41 65.11 8.00
N GLY A 382 34.34 64.78 8.73
CA GLY A 382 33.44 65.75 9.37
C GLY A 382 33.58 65.90 10.89
N ILE A 383 34.61 65.31 11.51
CA ILE A 383 34.85 65.38 12.97
C ILE A 383 36.23 66.02 13.26
N GLN A 384 36.77 66.82 12.34
CA GLN A 384 38.01 67.59 12.55
C GLN A 384 37.92 69.09 12.19
N GLU A 385 36.71 69.66 12.15
CA GLU A 385 36.56 71.13 12.18
C GLU A 385 35.62 71.56 13.31
#